data_AF-A0A968WM91-F1
#
_entry.id   AF-A0A968WM91-F1
#
_cell.length_a   1.000
_cell.length_b   1.000
_cell.length_c   1.000
_cell.angle_alpha   90.00
_cell.angle_beta   90.00
_cell.angle_gamma   90.00
#
_symmetry.space_group_name_H-M   'P 1'
#
loop_
_entity.id
_entity.type
_entity.pdbx_description
1 polymer ?
#
loop_
_entity_poly.entity_id
_entity_poly.type
_entity_poly.pdbx_seq_one_letter_code
_entity_poly.pdbx_strand_id
1 'polypeptide(L)'
;MMNQKLNELWPELREEMRGMMMEPDEIARIIRAAGGPTTATELGISVKLWRNAVKFARDVRNRWSFLDLADDAGLLDGFLADDPQ
;
A
#
# COMPACT_ATOMS: atom_id res chain seq x y z
N MET A 1 -1.00 -26.28 13.87
CA MET A 1 -1.22 -24.91 14.41
C MET A 1 -1.64 -23.97 13.29
N MET A 2 -2.21 -22.79 13.60
CA MET A 2 -2.66 -21.78 12.62
C MET A 2 -1.61 -21.45 11.55
N ASN A 3 -0.34 -21.29 11.94
CA ASN A 3 0.76 -20.96 11.02
C ASN A 3 1.04 -22.05 9.97
N GLN A 4 0.87 -23.33 10.32
CA GLN A 4 1.04 -24.43 9.35
C GLN A 4 -0.07 -24.41 8.30
N LYS A 5 -1.32 -24.24 8.75
CA LYS A 5 -2.48 -24.13 7.86
C LYS A 5 -2.39 -22.91 6.94
N LEU A 6 -1.90 -21.79 7.45
CA LEU A 6 -1.64 -20.59 6.63
C LEU A 6 -0.56 -20.86 5.58
N ASN A 7 0.55 -21.49 5.94
CA ASN A 7 1.62 -21.82 4.99
C ASN A 7 1.13 -22.76 3.87
N GLU A 8 0.27 -23.73 4.18
CA GLU A 8 -0.31 -24.66 3.21
C GLU A 8 -1.28 -23.96 2.25
N LEU A 9 -2.12 -23.05 2.76
CA LEU A 9 -3.14 -22.34 1.97
C LEU A 9 -2.64 -21.11 1.22
N TRP A 10 -1.50 -20.54 1.64
CA TRP A 10 -0.98 -19.28 1.10
C TRP A 10 -0.80 -19.27 -0.43
N PRO A 11 -0.25 -20.32 -1.07
CA PRO A 11 -0.10 -20.33 -2.53
C PRO A 11 -1.44 -20.24 -3.27
N GLU A 12 -2.47 -20.95 -2.79
CA GLU A 12 -3.81 -20.95 -3.39
C GLU A 12 -4.48 -19.58 -3.24
N LEU A 13 -4.49 -19.03 -2.02
CA LEU A 13 -5.02 -17.68 -1.75
C LEU A 13 -4.36 -16.62 -2.63
N ARG A 14 -3.04 -16.72 -2.84
CA ARG A 14 -2.31 -15.78 -3.70
C ARG A 14 -2.79 -15.81 -5.14
N GLU A 15 -3.03 -17.00 -5.70
CA GLU A 15 -3.50 -17.13 -7.07
C GLU A 15 -4.96 -16.70 -7.24
N GLU A 16 -5.83 -17.00 -6.26
CA GLU A 16 -7.20 -16.50 -6.26
C GLU A 16 -7.25 -14.97 -6.22
N MET A 17 -6.46 -14.36 -5.32
CA MET A 17 -6.40 -12.90 -5.19
C MET A 17 -5.84 -12.23 -6.43
N ARG A 18 -4.91 -12.85 -7.16
CA ARG A 18 -4.29 -12.30 -8.37
C ARG A 18 -5.34 -11.92 -9.41
N GLY A 19 -6.43 -12.69 -9.54
CA GLY A 19 -7.52 -12.40 -10.47
C GLY A 19 -8.34 -11.15 -10.12
N MET A 20 -8.24 -10.64 -8.89
CA MET A 20 -8.94 -9.43 -8.41
C MET A 20 -8.01 -8.22 -8.29
N MET A 21 -6.70 -8.40 -8.48
CA MET A 21 -5.72 -7.32 -8.36
C MET A 21 -5.64 -6.50 -9.65
N MET A 22 -5.41 -5.20 -9.49
CA MET A 22 -5.04 -4.29 -10.57
C MET A 22 -3.58 -3.89 -10.38
N GLU A 23 -2.81 -3.92 -11.46
CA GLU A 23 -1.43 -3.46 -11.41
C GLU A 23 -1.35 -1.97 -11.03
N PRO A 24 -0.41 -1.55 -10.17
CA PRO A 24 -0.31 -0.15 -9.74
C PRO A 24 -0.20 0.85 -10.90
N ASP A 25 0.54 0.49 -11.95
CA ASP A 25 0.72 1.34 -13.15
C ASP A 25 -0.61 1.54 -13.91
N GLU A 26 -1.49 0.54 -13.89
CA GLU A 26 -2.81 0.62 -14.49
C GLU A 26 -3.72 1.56 -13.69
N ILE A 27 -3.67 1.49 -12.36
CA ILE A 27 -4.37 2.43 -11.48
C ILE A 27 -3.89 3.86 -11.76
N ALA A 28 -2.58 4.08 -11.84
CA ALA A 28 -2.00 5.38 -12.13
C ALA A 28 -2.43 5.90 -13.52
N ARG A 29 -2.43 5.04 -14.54
CA ARG A 29 -2.91 5.39 -15.88
C ARG A 29 -4.36 5.83 -15.88
N ILE A 30 -5.25 5.11 -15.17
CA ILE A 30 -6.68 5.45 -15.06
C ILE A 30 -6.87 6.81 -14.37
N ILE A 31 -6.16 7.05 -13.26
CA ILE A 31 -6.23 8.32 -12.52
C ILE A 31 -5.77 9.48 -13.41
N ARG A 32 -4.65 9.34 -14.12
CA ARG A 32 -4.15 10.36 -15.07
C ARG A 32 -5.13 10.62 -16.20
N ALA A 33 -5.72 9.57 -16.77
CA ALA A 33 -6.72 9.70 -17.83
C ALA A 33 -7.97 10.48 -17.38
N ALA A 34 -8.31 10.40 -16.08
CA ALA A 34 -9.37 11.20 -15.47
C ALA A 34 -8.94 12.63 -15.10
N GLY A 35 -7.69 13.03 -15.39
CA GLY A 35 -7.12 14.32 -15.00
C GLY A 35 -6.73 14.42 -13.52
N GLY A 36 -6.66 13.28 -12.82
CA GLY A 36 -6.26 13.23 -11.41
C GLY A 36 -4.74 13.16 -11.22
N PRO A 37 -4.23 13.64 -10.07
CA PRO A 37 -2.82 13.51 -9.71
C PRO A 37 -2.51 12.09 -9.22
N THR A 38 -1.33 11.61 -9.57
CA THR A 38 -0.76 10.30 -9.17
C THR A 38 0.41 10.40 -8.23
N THR A 39 0.98 11.59 -8.06
CA THR A 39 2.08 11.85 -7.12
C THR A 39 1.70 12.96 -6.14
N ALA A 40 2.44 13.04 -5.03
CA ALA A 40 2.29 14.13 -4.07
C ALA A 40 2.53 15.51 -4.70
N THR A 41 3.51 15.61 -5.60
CA THR A 41 3.89 16.85 -6.27
C THR A 41 2.81 17.29 -7.26
N GLU A 42 2.22 16.37 -8.02
CA GLU A 42 1.07 16.63 -8.89
C GLU A 42 -0.16 17.09 -8.09
N LEU A 43 -0.35 16.55 -6.88
CA LEU A 43 -1.41 16.97 -5.95
C LEU A 43 -1.13 18.35 -5.29
N GLY A 44 0.08 18.89 -5.45
CA GLY A 44 0.48 20.18 -4.88
C GLY A 44 0.89 20.12 -3.40
N ILE A 45 1.28 18.95 -2.90
CA ILE A 45 1.75 18.76 -1.52
C ILE A 45 3.22 18.34 -1.46
N SER A 46 3.87 18.61 -0.33
CA SER A 46 5.26 18.21 -0.15
C SER A 46 5.39 16.70 0.01
N VAL A 47 6.52 16.18 -0.47
CA VAL A 47 6.94 14.78 -0.33
C VAL A 47 6.96 14.33 1.14
N LYS A 48 7.40 15.21 2.03
CA LYS A 48 7.39 14.99 3.47
C LYS A 48 5.98 14.84 4.04
N LEU A 49 5.04 15.67 3.58
CA LEU A 49 3.65 15.61 4.03
C LEU A 49 2.98 14.31 3.58
N TRP A 50 3.23 13.89 2.34
CA TRP A 50 2.76 12.59 1.83
C TRP A 50 3.24 11.42 2.70
N ARG A 51 4.55 11.33 2.95
CA ARG A 51 5.13 10.25 3.78
C ARG A 51 4.52 10.20 5.17
N ASN A 52 4.33 11.36 5.81
CA ASN A 52 3.66 11.43 7.11
C ASN A 52 2.20 10.96 7.02
N ALA A 53 1.48 11.39 5.98
CA ALA A 53 0.09 10.98 5.78
C ALA A 53 -0.04 9.46 5.64
N VAL A 54 0.84 8.82 4.86
CA VAL A 54 0.87 7.35 4.72
C VAL A 54 1.24 6.67 6.03
N LYS A 55 2.29 7.15 6.73
CA LYS A 55 2.72 6.59 8.02
C LYS A 55 1.58 6.52 9.04
N PHE A 56 0.83 7.61 9.18
CA PHE A 56 -0.23 7.72 10.19
C PHE A 56 -1.61 7.31 9.68
N ALA A 57 -1.76 6.90 8.41
CA ALA A 57 -3.07 6.51 7.85
C ALA A 57 -3.68 5.28 8.56
N ARG A 58 -2.84 4.43 9.16
CA ARG A 58 -3.26 3.28 9.97
C ARG A 58 -4.00 3.68 11.25
N ASP A 59 -3.65 4.82 11.84
CA ASP A 59 -4.21 5.28 13.12
C ASP A 59 -5.58 5.97 12.97
N VAL A 60 -5.99 6.29 11.74
CA VAL A 60 -7.20 7.07 11.47
C VAL A 60 -8.48 6.26 11.66
N ARG A 61 -8.43 4.93 11.51
CA ARG A 61 -9.63 4.06 11.59
C ARG A 61 -9.31 2.79 12.37
N ASN A 62 -10.28 2.31 13.16
CA ASN A 62 -10.15 1.05 13.90
C ASN A 62 -10.28 -0.16 12.96
N ARG A 63 -9.24 -0.43 12.17
CA ARG A 63 -9.09 -1.60 11.31
C ARG A 63 -7.61 -1.99 11.25
N TRP A 64 -7.35 -3.23 10.86
CA TRP A 64 -6.01 -3.69 10.55
C TRP A 64 -5.85 -3.84 9.03
N SER A 65 -4.74 -3.35 8.49
CA SER A 65 -4.46 -3.21 7.05
C SER A 65 -2.99 -3.53 6.73
N PHE A 66 -2.61 -3.46 5.45
CA PHE A 66 -1.21 -3.69 5.04
C PHE A 66 -0.21 -2.69 5.63
N LEU A 67 -0.66 -1.47 5.96
CA LEU A 67 0.21 -0.50 6.65
C LEU A 67 0.53 -0.96 8.07
N ASP A 68 -0.43 -1.58 8.75
CA ASP A 68 -0.22 -2.17 10.07
C ASP A 68 0.78 -3.32 9.98
N LEU A 69 0.59 -4.22 9.02
CA LEU A 69 1.53 -5.31 8.77
C LEU A 69 2.96 -4.80 8.52
N ALA A 70 3.11 -3.77 7.67
CA ALA A 70 4.41 -3.23 7.31
C ALA A 70 5.11 -2.56 8.50
N ASP A 71 4.35 -1.87 9.37
CA ASP A 71 4.91 -1.24 10.57
C ASP A 71 5.24 -2.25 11.66
N ASP A 72 4.35 -3.21 11.91
CA ASP A 72 4.56 -4.30 12.87
C ASP A 72 5.77 -5.17 12.48
N ALA A 73 6.07 -5.24 11.16
CA ALA A 73 7.26 -5.90 10.62
C ALA A 73 8.52 -5.01 10.58
N GLY A 74 8.43 -3.73 10.96
CA GLY A 74 9.54 -2.78 10.95
C GLY A 74 9.99 -2.33 9.55
N LEU A 75 9.16 -2.53 8.52
CA LEU A 75 9.47 -2.24 7.12
C LEU A 75 8.95 -0.89 6.64
N LEU A 76 7.93 -0.34 7.31
CA LEU A 76 7.22 0.84 6.84
C LEU A 76 8.11 2.09 6.73
N ASP A 77 8.94 2.36 7.74
CA ASP A 77 9.79 3.56 7.74
C ASP A 77 10.86 3.52 6.64
N GLY A 78 11.43 2.34 6.36
CA GLY A 78 12.38 2.15 5.25
C GLY A 78 11.70 2.35 3.90
N PHE A 79 10.54 1.72 3.70
CA PHE A 79 9.75 1.89 2.48
C PHE A 79 9.42 3.37 2.19
N LEU A 80 8.98 4.12 3.21
CA LEU A 80 8.65 5.53 3.06
C LEU A 80 9.85 6.43 2.79
N ALA A 81 11.03 6.08 3.33
CA ALA A 81 12.26 6.82 3.07
C ALA A 81 12.71 6.69 1.61
N ASP A 82 12.57 5.50 1.04
CA ASP A 82 13.00 5.15 -0.32
C ASP A 82 11.97 5.53 -1.41
N ASP A 83 10.71 5.79 -1.04
CA ASP A 83 9.64 6.19 -1.96
C ASP A 83 10.00 7.47 -2.75
N PRO A 84 10.12 7.41 -4.09
CA PRO A 84 10.59 8.52 -4.93
C PRO A 84 9.54 9.62 -5.14
N GLN A 85 8.25 9.23 -5.06
CA GLN A 85 7.05 10.04 -5.31
C GLN A 85 6.82 10.49 -6.75
#